data_AF-A0A2L0F5V4-F1
#
_entry.id   AF-A0A2L0F5V4-F1
#
_cell.length_a   1.000
_cell.length_b   1.000
_cell.length_c   1.000
_cell.angle_alpha   90.00
_cell.angle_beta   90.00
_cell.angle_gamma   90.00
#
_symmetry.space_group_name_H-M   'P 1'
#
loop_
_entity.id
_entity.type
_entity.pdbx_description
1 polymer ?
#
loop_
_entity_poly.entity_id
_entity_poly.type
_entity_poly.pdbx_seq_one_letter_code
_entity_poly.pdbx_strand_id
1 'polypeptide(L)'
;MKYICHMTSMRALLCGLVAGGIALSAPAEAQAVEFGVYEGEACPAGYTPLTAADAFWTFVARCDELPYSGVFRIAGGSSMDGPWNNCQQHADDTRELDYILCKPNYELFDIGGTTFAVVRGGDQCLEGFEHVDLATASAYSDEICTHVGYWGIARIGGGGSIDGAGYGCSVRATDSRQLGDAICVEIE
;
A
#
# COMPACT_ATOMS: atom_id res chain seq x y z
N MET A 1 5.43 -4.93 18.92
CA MET A 1 4.91 -3.61 19.37
C MET A 1 4.65 -2.74 18.13
N LYS A 2 3.40 -2.33 17.85
CA LYS A 2 3.03 -1.56 16.63
C LYS A 2 3.45 -0.09 16.81
N TYR A 3 4.53 0.35 16.18
CA TYR A 3 4.87 1.78 16.09
C TYR A 3 4.21 2.34 14.82
N ILE A 4 2.96 2.78 14.93
CA ILE A 4 2.28 3.54 13.88
C ILE A 4 2.70 5.00 14.05
N CYS A 5 3.54 5.50 13.14
CA CYS A 5 3.82 6.93 13.08
C CYS A 5 2.64 7.62 12.38
N HIS A 6 1.51 7.77 13.07
CA HIS A 6 0.48 8.69 12.62
C HIS A 6 1.05 10.11 12.72
N MET A 7 0.93 10.94 11.67
CA MET A 7 0.37 12.28 11.82
C MET A 7 0.30 13.17 10.56
N THR A 8 -0.88 13.81 10.44
CA THR A 8 -1.22 15.16 9.93
C THR A 8 -0.64 15.67 8.61
N SER A 9 -1.55 15.86 7.65
CA SER A 9 -1.39 16.66 6.44
C SER A 9 -0.84 18.07 6.75
N MET A 10 0.46 18.28 6.50
CA MET A 10 1.05 19.61 6.46
C MET A 10 0.72 20.26 5.11
N ARG A 11 -0.12 21.30 5.16
CA ARG A 11 -0.36 22.22 4.04
C ARG A 11 0.96 22.75 3.48
N ALA A 12 1.27 22.37 2.25
CA ALA A 12 2.39 22.91 1.48
C ALA A 12 2.19 24.42 1.24
N LEU A 13 3.14 25.23 1.73
CA LEU A 13 3.30 26.63 1.37
C LEU A 13 3.95 26.70 -0.02
N LEU A 14 3.13 27.00 -1.03
CA LEU A 14 3.57 27.27 -2.40
C LEU A 14 4.32 28.61 -2.45
N CYS A 15 5.65 28.57 -2.50
CA CYS A 15 6.46 29.66 -3.03
C CYS A 15 6.42 29.59 -4.57
N GLY A 16 5.65 30.48 -5.19
CA GLY A 16 5.57 30.60 -6.64
C GLY A 16 6.76 31.36 -7.21
N LEU A 17 7.45 30.75 -8.19
CA LEU A 17 8.30 31.47 -9.13
C LEU A 17 8.04 30.89 -10.52
N VAL A 18 7.40 31.71 -11.36
CA VAL A 18 7.05 31.39 -12.74
C VAL A 18 8.29 31.62 -13.60
N ALA A 19 8.84 30.54 -14.16
CA ALA A 19 9.74 30.61 -15.30
C ALA A 19 9.31 29.54 -16.30
N GLY A 20 8.87 29.99 -17.47
CA GLY A 20 8.48 29.14 -18.58
C GLY A 20 9.64 28.28 -19.04
N GLY A 21 9.52 26.98 -18.83
CA GLY A 21 10.35 25.94 -19.39
C GLY A 21 9.44 24.79 -19.73
N ILE A 22 9.64 24.18 -20.89
CA ILE A 22 8.97 22.95 -21.33
C ILE A 22 8.96 21.99 -20.15
N ALA A 23 7.78 21.71 -19.62
CA ALA A 23 7.60 20.71 -18.57
C ALA A 23 7.87 19.34 -19.20
N LEU A 24 9.16 18.97 -19.25
CA LEU A 24 9.55 17.59 -19.12
C LEU A 24 8.88 17.14 -17.83
N SER A 25 7.78 16.41 -17.94
CA SER A 25 7.15 15.76 -16.80
C SER A 25 8.27 15.04 -16.06
N ALA A 26 8.58 15.51 -14.85
CA ALA A 26 9.39 14.72 -13.95
C ALA A 26 8.79 13.31 -13.96
N PRO A 27 9.60 12.24 -14.00
CA PRO A 27 9.05 10.93 -13.73
C PRO A 27 8.34 11.02 -12.38
N ALA A 28 7.28 10.25 -12.17
CA ALA A 28 6.45 10.27 -10.96
C ALA A 28 7.19 9.73 -9.71
N GLU A 29 8.49 10.02 -9.62
CA GLU A 29 9.51 9.41 -8.78
C GLU A 29 10.04 10.45 -7.78
N ALA A 30 10.36 9.99 -6.57
CA ALA A 30 11.02 10.73 -5.48
C ALA A 30 10.13 11.49 -4.49
N GLN A 31 9.29 10.78 -3.72
CA GLN A 31 8.67 11.34 -2.52
C GLN A 31 8.80 10.36 -1.35
N ALA A 32 8.97 10.92 -0.15
CA ALA A 32 8.90 10.13 1.08
C ALA A 32 7.51 9.49 1.19
N VAL A 33 7.46 8.22 1.57
CA VAL A 33 6.20 7.48 1.72
C VAL A 33 5.81 7.36 3.18
N GLU A 34 4.53 7.12 3.43
CA GLU A 34 4.08 6.60 4.72
C GLU A 34 4.63 5.17 4.89
N PHE A 35 5.05 4.85 6.11
CA PHE A 35 5.59 3.55 6.44
C PHE A 35 5.25 3.16 7.87
N GLY A 36 5.31 1.85 8.14
CA GLY A 36 5.33 1.28 9.48
C GLY A 36 6.49 0.30 9.63
N VAL A 37 6.92 0.10 10.87
CA VAL A 37 7.89 -0.92 11.26
C VAL A 37 7.12 -2.12 11.81
N TYR A 38 7.33 -3.29 11.22
CA TYR A 38 6.66 -4.54 11.60
C TYR A 38 7.68 -5.60 11.98
N GLU A 39 7.33 -6.45 12.94
CA GLU A 39 8.13 -7.61 13.33
C GLU A 39 7.91 -8.76 12.34
N GLY A 40 8.98 -9.47 11.99
CA GLY A 40 8.98 -10.62 11.09
C GLY A 40 9.46 -10.31 9.67
N GLU A 41 9.28 -11.31 8.78
CA GLU A 41 9.85 -11.29 7.42
C GLU A 41 8.91 -10.76 6.34
N ALA A 42 7.62 -10.59 6.66
CA ALA A 42 6.59 -10.21 5.70
C ALA A 42 5.72 -9.09 6.24
N CYS A 43 5.22 -8.25 5.33
CA CYS A 43 4.26 -7.22 5.67
C CYS A 43 2.87 -7.83 5.95
N PRO A 44 2.08 -7.22 6.85
CA PRO A 44 0.70 -7.64 7.05
C PRO A 44 -0.16 -7.40 5.80
N ALA A 45 -1.36 -7.96 5.80
CA ALA A 45 -2.34 -7.77 4.73
C ALA A 45 -2.56 -6.28 4.41
N GLY A 46 -2.55 -5.95 3.12
CA GLY A 46 -2.65 -4.58 2.63
C GLY A 46 -1.39 -3.75 2.77
N TYR A 47 -0.27 -4.31 3.17
CA TYR A 47 1.01 -3.61 3.16
C TYR A 47 2.00 -4.35 2.27
N THR A 48 2.94 -3.60 1.69
CA THR A 48 4.02 -4.15 0.88
C THR A 48 5.36 -3.62 1.37
N PRO A 49 6.47 -4.38 1.25
CA PRO A 49 7.77 -3.89 1.67
C PRO A 49 8.14 -2.62 0.91
N LEU A 50 8.80 -1.66 1.57
CA LEU A 50 9.36 -0.50 0.89
C LEU A 50 10.35 -0.98 -0.18
N THR A 51 10.36 -0.37 -1.36
CA THR A 51 11.45 -0.58 -2.32
C THR A 51 12.70 0.19 -1.87
N ALA A 52 13.86 -0.13 -2.42
CA ALA A 52 15.09 0.64 -2.18
C ALA A 52 14.91 2.13 -2.53
N ALA A 53 14.14 2.44 -3.58
CA ALA A 53 13.80 3.80 -3.95
C ALA A 53 12.89 4.48 -2.92
N ASP A 54 11.82 3.82 -2.47
CA ASP A 54 10.94 4.36 -1.42
C ASP A 54 11.73 4.65 -0.14
N ALA A 55 12.58 3.70 0.27
CA ALA A 55 13.42 3.79 1.44
C ALA A 55 14.42 4.96 1.32
N PHE A 56 15.06 5.11 0.16
CA PHE A 56 16.01 6.19 -0.07
C PHE A 56 15.35 7.56 0.11
N TRP A 57 14.23 7.79 -0.59
CA TRP A 57 13.55 9.09 -0.54
C TRP A 57 12.91 9.38 0.81
N THR A 58 12.43 8.34 1.50
CA THR A 58 11.83 8.50 2.82
C THR A 58 12.86 8.90 3.86
N PHE A 59 14.00 8.21 3.90
CA PHE A 59 14.93 8.33 5.02
C PHE A 59 16.11 9.25 4.77
N VAL A 60 16.24 9.84 3.57
CA VAL A 60 17.11 11.02 3.37
C VAL A 60 16.73 12.16 4.31
N ALA A 61 15.44 12.32 4.65
CA ALA A 61 14.96 13.39 5.52
C ALA A 61 14.40 12.92 6.88
N ARG A 62 14.13 11.61 7.03
CA ARG A 62 13.40 11.04 8.18
C ARG A 62 14.15 9.89 8.85
N CYS A 63 15.47 9.84 8.69
CA CYS A 63 16.29 8.75 9.23
C CYS A 63 16.09 8.57 10.75
N ASP A 64 15.97 9.68 11.48
CA ASP A 64 15.76 9.76 12.91
C ASP A 64 14.42 9.18 13.40
N GLU A 65 13.48 8.89 12.51
CA GLU A 65 12.22 8.23 12.85
C GLU A 65 12.37 6.71 13.00
N LEU A 66 13.47 6.12 12.51
CA LEU A 66 13.75 4.70 12.69
C LEU A 66 14.34 4.41 14.09
N PRO A 67 14.06 3.23 14.66
CA PRO A 67 14.76 2.76 15.85
C PRO A 67 16.30 2.86 15.70
N TYR A 68 16.94 3.51 16.67
CA TYR A 68 18.32 4.00 16.57
C TYR A 68 19.33 2.98 15.99
N SER A 69 19.34 1.75 16.52
CA SER A 69 20.26 0.69 16.11
C SER A 69 19.59 -0.46 15.34
N GLY A 70 18.39 -0.23 14.80
CA GLY A 70 17.65 -1.25 14.08
C GLY A 70 18.27 -1.57 12.72
N VAL A 71 17.95 -2.75 12.20
CA VAL A 71 18.16 -3.12 10.80
C VAL A 71 16.84 -3.67 10.29
N PHE A 72 16.37 -3.13 9.18
CA PHE A 72 15.03 -3.37 8.69
C PHE A 72 15.08 -3.92 7.28
N ARG A 73 14.36 -5.01 7.05
CA ARG A 73 14.15 -5.57 5.73
C ARG A 73 13.37 -4.58 4.86
N ILE A 74 13.75 -4.51 3.59
CA ILE A 74 13.01 -3.83 2.52
C ILE A 74 12.89 -4.82 1.33
N ALA A 75 12.19 -4.44 0.27
CA ALA A 75 11.90 -5.31 -0.87
C ALA A 75 13.17 -5.84 -1.56
N GLY A 76 13.04 -6.99 -2.24
CA GLY A 76 14.11 -7.53 -3.08
C GLY A 76 15.34 -8.03 -2.31
N GLY A 77 15.15 -8.49 -1.06
CA GLY A 77 16.25 -8.99 -0.24
C GLY A 77 17.22 -7.91 0.26
N SER A 78 16.86 -6.63 0.11
CA SER A 78 17.66 -5.52 0.61
C SER A 78 17.30 -5.16 2.05
N SER A 79 18.12 -4.35 2.70
CA SER A 79 17.86 -3.83 4.04
C SER A 79 18.24 -2.36 4.18
N MET A 80 17.81 -1.80 5.31
CA MET A 80 18.07 -0.43 5.73
C MET A 80 18.46 -0.43 7.20
N ASP A 81 19.57 0.22 7.54
CA ASP A 81 19.94 0.41 8.93
C ASP A 81 19.18 1.60 9.55
N GLY A 82 19.19 1.69 10.88
CA GLY A 82 18.73 2.86 11.62
C GLY A 82 19.78 3.98 11.70
N PRO A 83 19.47 5.06 12.45
CA PRO A 83 20.33 6.23 12.61
C PRO A 83 21.78 5.94 13.04
N TRP A 84 22.01 4.91 13.85
CA TRP A 84 23.33 4.54 14.34
C TRP A 84 24.32 4.24 13.20
N ASN A 85 23.82 3.66 12.11
CA ASN A 85 24.61 3.44 10.90
C ASN A 85 24.15 4.35 9.74
N ASN A 86 23.70 5.57 10.08
CA ASN A 86 23.33 6.63 9.13
C ASN A 86 22.30 6.22 8.08
N CYS A 87 21.37 5.32 8.41
CA CYS A 87 20.36 4.88 7.46
C CYS A 87 20.95 4.34 6.15
N GLN A 88 22.05 3.60 6.25
CA GLN A 88 22.68 2.97 5.11
C GLN A 88 21.77 1.85 4.56
N GLN A 89 21.63 1.80 3.24
CA GLN A 89 20.97 0.69 2.56
C GLN A 89 21.99 -0.36 2.12
N HIS A 90 21.59 -1.63 2.21
CA HIS A 90 22.38 -2.76 1.76
C HIS A 90 21.57 -3.58 0.77
N ALA A 91 22.15 -3.85 -0.40
CA ALA A 91 21.60 -4.80 -1.35
C ALA A 91 21.96 -6.22 -0.92
N ASP A 92 21.11 -7.19 -1.27
CA ASP A 92 21.35 -8.63 -1.06
C ASP A 92 21.75 -8.98 0.38
N ASP A 93 21.05 -8.41 1.35
CA ASP A 93 21.34 -8.62 2.76
C ASP A 93 20.92 -10.03 3.20
N THR A 94 21.92 -10.85 3.53
CA THR A 94 21.76 -12.24 3.94
C THR A 94 21.58 -12.42 5.44
N ARG A 95 21.58 -11.33 6.21
CA ARG A 95 21.34 -11.36 7.66
C ARG A 95 19.89 -11.79 7.94
N GLU A 96 19.71 -12.50 9.06
CA GLU A 96 18.39 -12.70 9.66
C GLU A 96 17.96 -11.38 10.29
N LEU A 97 16.81 -10.86 9.87
CA LEU A 97 16.31 -9.54 10.27
C LEU A 97 14.95 -9.70 10.93
N ASP A 98 14.82 -9.13 12.13
CA ASP A 98 13.62 -9.24 12.95
C ASP A 98 12.51 -8.27 12.53
N TYR A 99 12.83 -7.27 11.69
CA TYR A 99 11.91 -6.20 11.33
C TYR A 99 11.88 -5.95 9.83
N ILE A 100 10.75 -5.46 9.36
CA ILE A 100 10.50 -5.05 7.97
C ILE A 100 9.82 -3.68 7.92
N LEU A 101 10.21 -2.87 6.94
CA LEU A 101 9.54 -1.60 6.64
C LEU A 101 8.48 -1.84 5.59
N CYS A 102 7.24 -1.50 5.92
CA CYS A 102 6.10 -1.71 5.04
C CYS A 102 5.36 -0.41 4.78
N LYS A 103 4.92 -0.22 3.54
CA LYS A 103 4.05 0.89 3.13
C LYS A 103 2.65 0.38 2.83
N PRO A 104 1.61 1.22 3.01
CA PRO A 104 0.26 0.90 2.57
C PRO A 104 0.25 0.48 1.09
N ASN A 105 -0.50 -0.58 0.81
CA ASN A 105 -0.78 -1.12 -0.52
C ASN A 105 -2.29 -1.37 -0.65
N TYR A 106 -3.07 -0.38 -0.24
CA TYR A 106 -4.53 -0.37 -0.33
C TYR A 106 -5.03 1.03 -0.68
N GLU A 107 -6.27 1.10 -1.12
CA GLU A 107 -7.01 2.33 -1.36
C GLU A 107 -8.32 2.27 -0.57
N LEU A 108 -8.61 3.29 0.24
CA LEU A 108 -9.90 3.43 0.93
C LEU A 108 -10.82 4.34 0.13
N PHE A 109 -12.12 4.02 0.09
CA PHE A 109 -13.13 4.80 -0.59
C PHE A 109 -14.51 4.58 0.06
N ASP A 110 -15.42 5.55 -0.11
CA ASP A 110 -16.73 5.54 0.52
C ASP A 110 -17.85 5.45 -0.52
N ILE A 111 -18.81 4.55 -0.28
CA ILE A 111 -20.05 4.46 -1.05
C ILE A 111 -21.22 4.53 -0.07
N GLY A 112 -22.04 5.58 -0.17
CA GLY A 112 -23.25 5.70 0.66
C GLY A 112 -22.98 5.81 2.17
N GLY A 113 -21.78 6.19 2.59
CA GLY A 113 -21.37 6.26 4.00
C GLY A 113 -20.79 4.95 4.55
N THR A 114 -20.62 3.94 3.71
CA THR A 114 -19.90 2.71 4.05
C THR A 114 -18.48 2.78 3.49
N THR A 115 -17.50 2.50 4.33
CA THR A 115 -16.07 2.48 3.97
C THR A 115 -15.72 1.15 3.30
N PHE A 116 -15.08 1.23 2.13
CA PHE A 116 -14.53 0.10 1.40
C PHE A 116 -13.01 0.24 1.28
N ALA A 117 -12.34 -0.88 1.02
CA ALA A 117 -10.93 -0.93 0.70
C ALA A 117 -10.66 -1.81 -0.51
N VAL A 118 -9.81 -1.35 -1.43
CA VAL A 118 -9.15 -2.22 -2.41
C VAL A 118 -7.77 -2.55 -1.88
N VAL A 119 -7.58 -3.78 -1.42
CA VAL A 119 -6.27 -4.28 -1.00
C VAL A 119 -5.54 -4.83 -2.22
N ARG A 120 -4.30 -4.40 -2.43
CA ARG A 120 -3.47 -4.79 -3.57
C ARG A 120 -2.45 -5.85 -3.18
N GLY A 121 -2.16 -6.75 -4.11
CA GLY A 121 -1.13 -7.79 -3.94
C GLY A 121 -1.44 -8.86 -2.89
N GLY A 122 -2.70 -9.05 -2.50
CA GLY A 122 -3.17 -10.11 -1.61
C GLY A 122 -4.68 -10.36 -1.71
N ASP A 123 -5.10 -11.50 -1.15
CA ASP A 123 -6.51 -11.93 -1.05
C ASP A 123 -7.07 -11.80 0.38
N GLN A 124 -6.40 -11.03 1.24
CA GLN A 124 -6.76 -10.81 2.63
C GLN A 124 -7.15 -9.35 2.84
N CYS A 125 -8.10 -9.13 3.73
CA CYS A 125 -8.54 -7.79 4.11
C CYS A 125 -7.68 -7.19 5.22
N LEU A 126 -7.74 -5.86 5.31
CA LEU A 126 -7.14 -5.10 6.41
C LEU A 126 -7.77 -5.50 7.75
N GLU A 127 -7.04 -5.27 8.85
CA GLU A 127 -7.62 -5.35 10.19
C GLU A 127 -8.82 -4.40 10.30
N GLY A 128 -9.95 -4.89 10.81
CA GLY A 128 -11.22 -4.14 10.89
C GLY A 128 -12.07 -4.17 9.61
N PHE A 129 -11.61 -4.89 8.57
CA PHE A 129 -12.34 -5.07 7.33
C PHE A 129 -12.57 -6.56 7.05
N GLU A 130 -13.65 -6.86 6.35
CA GLU A 130 -13.92 -8.18 5.81
C GLU A 130 -14.17 -8.13 4.31
N HIS A 131 -14.15 -9.28 3.64
CA HIS A 131 -14.45 -9.31 2.21
C HIS A 131 -15.88 -8.85 1.96
N VAL A 132 -16.05 -7.94 0.99
CA VAL A 132 -17.39 -7.55 0.56
C VAL A 132 -18.16 -8.78 0.07
N ASP A 133 -19.42 -8.94 0.47
CA ASP A 133 -20.24 -10.06 -0.01
C ASP A 133 -20.69 -9.86 -1.46
N LEU A 134 -21.20 -10.94 -2.08
CA LEU A 134 -21.64 -10.92 -3.48
C LEU A 134 -22.79 -9.95 -3.76
N ALA A 135 -23.76 -9.83 -2.85
CA ALA A 135 -24.91 -8.96 -3.04
C ALA A 135 -24.48 -7.50 -3.00
N THR A 136 -23.64 -7.13 -2.03
CA THR A 136 -23.07 -5.78 -1.90
C THR A 136 -22.18 -5.45 -3.09
N ALA A 137 -21.29 -6.36 -3.51
CA ALA A 137 -20.45 -6.16 -4.69
C ALA A 137 -21.25 -5.99 -5.98
N SER A 138 -22.38 -6.71 -6.12
CA SER A 138 -23.26 -6.60 -7.28
C SER A 138 -24.09 -5.32 -7.27
N ALA A 139 -24.49 -4.83 -6.10
CA ALA A 139 -25.28 -3.62 -5.96
C ALA A 139 -24.47 -2.34 -6.28
N TYR A 140 -23.17 -2.36 -6.00
CA TYR A 140 -22.25 -1.24 -6.18
C TYR A 140 -21.15 -1.54 -7.21
N SER A 141 -21.41 -2.42 -8.16
CA SER A 141 -20.38 -2.93 -9.09
C SER A 141 -19.74 -1.81 -9.90
N ASP A 142 -20.55 -0.84 -10.34
CA ASP A 142 -20.11 0.26 -11.20
C ASP A 142 -19.21 1.24 -10.45
N GLU A 143 -19.45 1.47 -9.16
CA GLU A 143 -18.60 2.30 -8.31
C GLU A 143 -17.33 1.55 -7.90
N ILE A 144 -17.46 0.31 -7.37
CA ILE A 144 -16.32 -0.47 -6.87
C ILE A 144 -15.30 -0.76 -7.99
N CYS A 145 -15.77 -1.09 -9.20
CA CYS A 145 -14.86 -1.48 -10.29
C CYS A 145 -13.92 -0.35 -10.75
N THR A 146 -14.25 0.92 -10.45
CA THR A 146 -13.36 2.05 -10.74
C THR A 146 -12.09 2.02 -9.88
N HIS A 147 -12.18 1.43 -8.70
CA HIS A 147 -11.07 1.29 -7.76
C HIS A 147 -10.30 -0.02 -7.94
N VAL A 148 -10.84 -1.04 -8.60
CA VAL A 148 -10.11 -2.31 -8.88
C VAL A 148 -8.94 -2.10 -9.86
N GLY A 149 -8.90 -0.98 -10.57
CA GLY A 149 -7.95 -0.72 -11.66
C GLY A 149 -8.45 -1.30 -12.98
N TYR A 150 -8.07 -0.69 -14.11
CA TYR A 150 -8.78 -0.88 -15.38
C TYR A 150 -8.86 -2.35 -15.85
N TRP A 151 -7.80 -3.13 -15.68
CA TRP A 151 -7.76 -4.57 -15.98
C TRP A 151 -7.61 -5.43 -14.72
N GLY A 152 -7.87 -4.85 -13.55
CA GLY A 152 -7.75 -5.56 -12.28
C GLY A 152 -8.88 -6.56 -12.10
N ILE A 153 -8.64 -7.55 -11.25
CA ILE A 153 -9.63 -8.52 -10.81
C ILE A 153 -9.39 -8.75 -9.32
N ALA A 154 -10.39 -8.43 -8.51
CA ALA A 154 -10.28 -8.47 -7.07
C ALA A 154 -11.18 -9.56 -6.48
N ARG A 155 -10.68 -10.21 -5.44
CA ARG A 155 -11.40 -11.18 -4.62
C ARG A 155 -12.53 -10.49 -3.85
N ILE A 156 -13.67 -11.16 -3.78
CA ILE A 156 -14.77 -10.82 -2.88
C ILE A 156 -15.15 -12.04 -2.03
N GLY A 157 -16.09 -11.87 -1.11
CA GLY A 157 -16.55 -12.90 -0.19
C GLY A 157 -17.14 -14.13 -0.89
N GLY A 158 -17.12 -15.26 -0.21
CA GLY A 158 -17.66 -16.53 -0.75
C GLY A 158 -16.87 -17.11 -1.93
N GLY A 159 -15.64 -16.64 -2.17
CA GLY A 159 -14.80 -17.10 -3.27
C GLY A 159 -15.13 -16.44 -4.61
N GLY A 160 -15.93 -15.37 -4.62
CA GLY A 160 -16.27 -14.61 -5.81
C GLY A 160 -15.15 -13.70 -6.31
N SER A 161 -15.45 -12.92 -7.35
CA SER A 161 -14.61 -11.82 -7.81
C SER A 161 -15.39 -10.68 -8.42
N ILE A 162 -14.76 -9.51 -8.49
CA ILE A 162 -15.20 -8.35 -9.28
C ILE A 162 -14.08 -7.91 -10.21
N ASP A 163 -14.44 -7.61 -11.45
CA ASP A 163 -13.51 -7.09 -12.44
C ASP A 163 -13.47 -5.56 -12.46
N GLY A 164 -12.35 -5.02 -12.94
CA GLY A 164 -12.21 -3.61 -13.29
C GLY A 164 -13.03 -3.20 -14.53
N ALA A 165 -13.09 -1.87 -14.74
CA ALA A 165 -13.89 -1.26 -15.80
C ALA A 165 -13.56 -1.74 -17.23
N GLY A 166 -12.31 -2.09 -17.52
CA GLY A 166 -11.90 -2.62 -18.83
C GLY A 166 -12.54 -3.98 -19.16
N TYR A 167 -12.95 -4.74 -18.16
CA TYR A 167 -13.72 -5.98 -18.30
C TYR A 167 -15.22 -5.79 -18.07
N GLY A 168 -15.70 -4.54 -17.97
CA GLY A 168 -17.11 -4.21 -17.83
C GLY A 168 -17.69 -4.45 -16.45
N CYS A 169 -16.89 -4.33 -15.38
CA CYS A 169 -17.36 -4.35 -13.98
C CYS A 169 -18.12 -5.63 -13.61
N SER A 170 -17.78 -6.76 -14.23
CA SER A 170 -18.48 -8.02 -14.01
C SER A 170 -18.20 -8.58 -12.62
N VAL A 171 -19.27 -9.01 -11.93
CA VAL A 171 -19.19 -9.69 -10.62
C VAL A 171 -19.51 -11.17 -10.80
N ARG A 172 -18.73 -12.04 -10.15
CA ARG A 172 -18.88 -13.50 -10.19
C ARG A 172 -19.02 -14.05 -8.79
N ALA A 173 -19.95 -14.99 -8.63
CA ALA A 173 -20.16 -15.70 -7.38
C ALA A 173 -19.01 -16.67 -7.02
N THR A 174 -18.24 -17.12 -8.01
CA THR A 174 -17.15 -18.06 -7.80
C THR A 174 -16.04 -17.81 -8.82
N ASP A 175 -14.81 -17.77 -8.34
CA ASP A 175 -13.62 -17.58 -9.15
C ASP A 175 -12.44 -18.37 -8.57
N SER A 176 -12.01 -19.41 -9.29
CA SER A 176 -10.94 -20.32 -8.86
C SER A 176 -9.53 -19.80 -9.16
N ARG A 177 -9.40 -18.66 -9.84
CA ARG A 177 -8.10 -18.05 -10.12
C ARG A 177 -7.45 -17.59 -8.82
N GLN A 178 -6.12 -17.65 -8.75
CA GLN A 178 -5.38 -16.93 -7.72
C GLN A 178 -5.39 -15.45 -8.10
N LEU A 179 -6.10 -14.65 -7.33
CA LEU A 179 -6.27 -13.22 -7.58
C LEU A 179 -5.25 -12.43 -6.75
N GLY A 180 -4.85 -11.28 -7.30
CA GLY A 180 -3.85 -10.42 -6.69
C GLY A 180 -4.44 -9.32 -5.81
N ASP A 181 -5.72 -8.99 -5.94
CA ASP A 181 -6.35 -7.91 -5.17
C ASP A 181 -7.57 -8.44 -4.41
N ALA A 182 -8.06 -7.70 -3.43
CA ALA A 182 -9.29 -7.97 -2.69
C ALA A 182 -10.12 -6.69 -2.51
N ILE A 183 -11.44 -6.82 -2.58
CA ILE A 183 -12.37 -5.78 -2.13
C ILE A 183 -12.90 -6.14 -0.76
N CYS A 184 -12.73 -5.19 0.14
CA CYS A 184 -13.09 -5.30 1.52
C CYS A 184 -14.04 -4.18 1.92
N VAL A 185 -14.82 -4.42 2.96
CA VAL A 185 -15.75 -3.49 3.58
C VAL A 185 -15.45 -3.43 5.07
N GLU A 186 -15.58 -2.25 5.67
CA GLU A 186 -15.39 -2.07 7.10
C GLU A 186 -16.43 -2.90 7.88
N ILE A 187 -15.98 -3.57 8.94
CA ILE A 187 -16.84 -4.35 9.83
C ILE A 187 -17.58 -3.37 10.75
N GLU A 188 -18.92 -3.48 10.82
CA GLU A 188 -19.75 -2.72 11.77
C GLU A 188 -19.62 -3.18 13.23
#